data_AF-A0A6M1SZP3-F1
#
_entry.id   AF-A0A6M1SZP3-F1
#
_cell.length_a   1.000
_cell.length_b   1.000
_cell.length_c   1.000
_cell.angle_alpha   90.00
_cell.angle_beta   90.00
_cell.angle_gamma   90.00
#
_symmetry.space_group_name_H-M   'P 1'
#
loop_
_entity.id
_entity.type
_entity.pdbx_description
1 polymer ?
#
loop_
_entity_poly.entity_id
_entity_poly.type
_entity_poly.pdbx_seq_one_letter_code
_entity_poly.pdbx_strand_id
1 'polypeptide(L)'
;MIRNSIDILQDFLINVRIADVVDVALISVFLYLILNWLRQSASRQSIIGIVSLFALYVMARFSEMYLTELLIEGLFAVILIGIVVVFQSDIRRLFERIGNWSIFWKNSHAPFDNRTTNIITEAVAKMAENKTGALLVLKGKENIDRHIHGGIPLEGKISIPLLHSIFNPKAPGHDGAVILEGERIIRFGAHLPLSTKLEKLSGGGTRHAAALGLAEQCDALVVVVSEERGSISIARDGTLQRLESVNQLKGILNEFWETRYETKESPLTSWWQSRDLRTAAASVILAVIFWFAFAYQSETVYRTFSVPIEYRNLQSSNLVLQDSIPLEARLTLSGSDQAFRLFDQSQLVVSFNLTNYSRGEELVITESNVNLPSDLSLYEVSPRSLKVRAQRLKEYTIPIEIPTRGTLPGRLSLISIKPERDSMNVFAVDSTRQVPRSLLTEPVDLSSIEASTELPRNLVIPENIRLPDTTSRQIGVAIKVKAKEN
;
A
#
# COMPACT_ATOMS: atom_id res chain seq x y z
N MET A 1 -21.52 12.44 -26.09
CA MET A 1 -20.28 11.66 -25.88
C MET A 1 -19.06 12.58 -25.74
N ILE A 2 -18.75 13.47 -26.70
CA ILE A 2 -17.55 14.36 -26.66
C ILE A 2 -17.61 15.42 -25.53
N ARG A 3 -18.80 15.95 -25.22
CA ARG A 3 -18.96 16.97 -24.16
C ARG A 3 -18.68 16.39 -22.75
N ASN A 4 -19.16 15.16 -22.48
CA ASN A 4 -18.77 14.41 -21.29
C ASN A 4 -17.25 14.21 -21.19
N SER A 5 -16.55 13.93 -22.30
CA SER A 5 -15.10 13.69 -22.26
C SER A 5 -14.29 14.93 -21.84
N ILE A 6 -14.78 16.14 -22.17
CA ILE A 6 -14.13 17.41 -21.79
C ILE A 6 -14.44 17.73 -20.33
N ASP A 7 -15.68 17.52 -19.88
CA ASP A 7 -16.08 17.71 -18.49
C ASP A 7 -15.34 16.70 -17.57
N ILE A 8 -15.15 15.45 -18.03
CA ILE A 8 -14.33 14.41 -17.37
C ILE A 8 -12.87 14.83 -17.27
N LEU A 9 -12.29 15.44 -18.32
CA LEU A 9 -10.91 15.95 -18.29
C LEU A 9 -10.73 17.13 -17.33
N GLN A 10 -11.76 17.97 -17.18
CA GLN A 10 -11.75 19.11 -16.28
C GLN A 10 -11.93 18.69 -14.81
N ASP A 11 -12.88 17.79 -14.51
CA ASP A 11 -13.03 17.19 -13.17
C ASP A 11 -11.80 16.36 -12.77
N PHE A 12 -11.13 15.74 -13.74
CA PHE A 12 -9.88 15.01 -13.56
C PHE A 12 -8.73 15.93 -13.13
N LEU A 13 -8.50 17.05 -13.83
CA LEU A 13 -7.45 18.02 -13.50
C LEU A 13 -7.58 18.63 -12.09
N ILE A 14 -8.80 18.66 -11.56
CA ILE A 14 -9.10 19.28 -10.25
C ILE A 14 -8.95 18.27 -9.10
N ASN A 15 -9.07 16.95 -9.35
CA ASN A 15 -9.08 15.91 -8.32
C ASN A 15 -7.91 14.90 -8.38
N VAL A 16 -6.88 15.13 -9.21
CA VAL A 16 -5.69 14.25 -9.23
C VAL A 16 -5.00 14.26 -7.87
N ARG A 17 -4.97 13.11 -7.20
CA ARG A 17 -4.23 12.93 -5.95
C ARG A 17 -2.74 12.78 -6.29
N ILE A 18 -1.86 13.26 -5.40
CA ILE A 18 -0.41 13.02 -5.53
C ILE A 18 -0.11 11.51 -5.62
N ALA A 19 -0.93 10.70 -4.94
CA ALA A 19 -0.88 9.24 -5.03
C ALA A 19 -1.05 8.73 -6.47
N ASP A 20 -1.96 9.30 -7.27
CA ASP A 20 -2.21 8.88 -8.65
C ASP A 20 -1.00 9.17 -9.56
N VAL A 21 -0.36 10.33 -9.36
CA VAL A 21 0.86 10.70 -10.11
C VAL A 21 2.02 9.77 -9.76
N VAL A 22 2.18 9.46 -8.47
CA VAL A 22 3.20 8.51 -7.99
C VAL A 22 2.95 7.11 -8.54
N ASP A 23 1.69 6.67 -8.58
CA ASP A 23 1.31 5.37 -9.10
C ASP A 23 1.58 5.25 -10.60
N VAL A 24 1.18 6.24 -11.41
CA VAL A 24 1.49 6.28 -12.85
C VAL A 24 3.00 6.29 -13.09
N ALA A 25 3.78 7.04 -12.29
CA ALA A 25 5.23 7.06 -12.41
C ALA A 25 5.85 5.69 -12.11
N LEU A 26 5.39 5.02 -11.04
CA LEU A 26 5.89 3.71 -10.63
C LEU A 26 5.56 2.64 -11.68
N ILE A 27 4.31 2.61 -12.15
CA ILE A 27 3.86 1.70 -13.22
C ILE A 27 4.65 1.98 -14.51
N SER A 28 4.88 3.25 -14.87
CA SER A 28 5.67 3.60 -16.05
C SER A 28 7.11 3.08 -15.97
N VAL A 29 7.78 3.22 -14.82
CA VAL A 29 9.13 2.67 -14.61
C VAL A 29 9.12 1.15 -14.74
N PHE A 30 8.15 0.48 -14.12
CA PHE A 30 8.00 -0.97 -14.21
C PHE A 30 7.79 -1.44 -15.67
N LEU A 31 6.86 -0.81 -16.39
CA LEU A 31 6.59 -1.11 -17.80
C LEU A 31 7.80 -0.81 -18.69
N TYR A 32 8.56 0.24 -18.42
CA TYR A 32 9.80 0.53 -19.14
C TYR A 32 10.81 -0.61 -19.01
N LEU A 33 11.01 -1.13 -17.79
CA LEU A 33 11.93 -2.24 -17.54
C LEU A 33 11.49 -3.50 -18.29
N ILE A 34 10.19 -3.82 -18.26
CA ILE A 34 9.63 -4.97 -18.97
C ILE A 34 9.78 -4.80 -20.48
N LEU A 35 9.42 -3.65 -21.05
CA LEU A 35 9.49 -3.41 -22.50
C LEU A 35 10.93 -3.44 -23.01
N ASN A 36 11.89 -2.90 -22.24
CA ASN A 36 13.29 -2.96 -22.58
C ASN A 36 13.83 -4.40 -22.52
N TRP A 37 13.44 -5.17 -21.50
CA TRP A 37 13.82 -6.58 -21.36
C TRP A 37 13.21 -7.46 -22.47
N LEU A 38 11.92 -7.29 -22.77
CA LEU A 38 11.23 -8.01 -23.85
C LEU A 38 11.81 -7.70 -25.24
N ARG A 39 12.29 -6.47 -25.46
CA ARG A 39 12.94 -6.11 -26.73
C ARG A 39 14.28 -6.82 -26.92
N GLN A 40 15.04 -7.03 -25.84
CA GLN A 40 16.33 -7.73 -25.88
C GLN A 40 16.16 -9.25 -25.94
N SER A 41 15.11 -9.78 -25.30
CA SER A 41 14.71 -11.19 -25.42
C SER A 41 14.02 -11.42 -26.78
N ALA A 42 14.83 -11.77 -27.80
CA ALA A 42 14.60 -11.96 -29.24
C ALA A 42 13.24 -12.46 -29.82
N SER A 43 12.18 -12.72 -29.06
CA SER A 43 10.88 -13.16 -29.58
C SER A 43 9.89 -12.00 -29.75
N ARG A 44 9.96 -11.33 -30.91
CA ARG A 44 8.95 -10.34 -31.35
C ARG A 44 7.53 -10.92 -31.39
N GLN A 45 7.40 -12.24 -31.57
CA GLN A 45 6.12 -12.96 -31.62
C GLN A 45 5.42 -13.00 -30.25
N SER A 46 6.19 -13.20 -29.17
CA SER A 46 5.63 -13.23 -27.81
C SER A 46 5.02 -11.89 -27.41
N ILE A 47 5.65 -10.77 -27.80
CA ILE A 47 5.13 -9.42 -27.57
C ILE A 47 3.79 -9.23 -28.28
N ILE A 48 3.69 -9.64 -29.56
CA ILE A 48 2.46 -9.53 -30.34
C ILE A 48 1.32 -10.30 -29.67
N GLY A 49 1.60 -11.51 -29.16
CA GLY A 49 0.60 -12.33 -28.46
C GLY A 49 0.10 -11.71 -27.15
N ILE A 50 0.98 -11.14 -26.33
CA ILE A 50 0.59 -10.47 -25.09
C ILE A 50 -0.24 -9.23 -25.38
N VAL A 51 0.17 -8.41 -26.36
CA VAL A 51 -0.54 -7.18 -26.74
C VAL A 51 -1.90 -7.50 -27.35
N SER A 52 -2.02 -8.52 -28.20
CA SER A 52 -3.31 -8.91 -28.78
C SER A 52 -4.28 -9.44 -27.72
N LEU A 53 -3.79 -10.23 -26.75
CA LEU A 53 -4.60 -10.71 -25.63
C LEU A 53 -5.08 -9.54 -24.75
N PHE A 54 -4.19 -8.58 -24.44
CA PHE A 54 -4.56 -7.39 -23.70
C PHE A 54 -5.60 -6.53 -24.45
N ALA A 55 -5.43 -6.34 -25.77
CA ALA A 55 -6.40 -5.62 -26.59
C ALA A 55 -7.77 -6.33 -26.59
N LEU A 56 -7.80 -7.66 -26.63
CA LEU A 56 -9.02 -8.45 -26.54
C LEU A 56 -9.69 -8.27 -25.17
N TYR A 57 -8.93 -8.28 -24.08
CA TYR A 57 -9.43 -8.00 -22.73
C TYR A 57 -10.11 -6.63 -22.65
N VAL A 58 -9.40 -5.59 -23.11
CA VAL A 58 -9.92 -4.21 -23.11
C VAL A 58 -11.20 -4.13 -23.94
N MET A 59 -11.25 -4.75 -25.11
CA MET A 59 -12.43 -4.76 -25.96
C MET A 59 -13.62 -5.51 -25.33
N ALA A 60 -13.37 -6.63 -24.65
CA ALA A 60 -14.39 -7.38 -23.92
C ALA A 60 -14.97 -6.53 -22.78
N ARG A 61 -14.11 -5.85 -22.03
CA ARG A 61 -14.50 -4.98 -20.93
C ARG A 61 -15.31 -3.77 -21.40
N PHE A 62 -14.87 -3.09 -22.46
CA PHE A 62 -15.62 -1.97 -23.06
C PHE A 62 -16.97 -2.40 -23.65
N SER A 63 -17.11 -3.65 -24.06
CA SER A 63 -18.36 -4.20 -24.61
C SER A 63 -19.22 -4.88 -23.54
N GLU A 64 -18.86 -4.78 -22.25
CA GLU A 64 -19.55 -5.40 -21.11
C GLU A 64 -19.72 -6.93 -21.25
N MET A 65 -18.76 -7.60 -21.91
CA MET A 65 -18.80 -9.05 -22.16
C MET A 65 -18.32 -9.84 -20.93
N TYR A 66 -19.17 -9.98 -19.92
CA TYR A 66 -18.84 -10.61 -18.64
C TYR A 66 -18.15 -11.98 -18.76
N LEU A 67 -18.69 -12.89 -19.58
CA LEU A 67 -18.12 -14.24 -19.72
C LEU A 67 -16.71 -14.21 -20.34
N THR A 68 -16.49 -13.32 -21.32
CA THR A 68 -15.21 -13.17 -21.99
C THR A 68 -14.18 -12.55 -21.05
N GLU A 69 -14.58 -11.54 -20.27
CA GLU A 69 -13.74 -10.95 -19.23
C GLU A 69 -13.29 -12.00 -18.22
N LEU A 70 -14.25 -12.77 -17.67
CA LEU A 70 -13.98 -13.83 -16.69
C LEU A 70 -13.06 -14.93 -17.25
N LEU A 71 -13.26 -15.33 -18.52
CA LEU A 71 -12.41 -16.30 -19.19
C LEU A 71 -10.98 -15.77 -19.38
N ILE A 72 -10.83 -14.52 -19.82
CA ILE A 72 -9.52 -13.91 -20.05
C ILE A 72 -8.78 -13.71 -18.72
N GLU A 73 -9.45 -13.30 -17.65
CA GLU A 73 -8.86 -13.19 -16.31
C GLU A 73 -8.33 -14.55 -15.81
N GLY A 74 -9.11 -15.62 -15.96
CA GLY A 74 -8.66 -16.98 -15.65
C GLY A 74 -7.46 -17.40 -16.50
N LEU A 75 -7.47 -17.07 -17.80
CA LEU A 75 -6.37 -17.37 -18.70
C LEU A 75 -5.09 -16.59 -18.33
N PHE A 76 -5.21 -15.33 -17.89
CA PHE A 76 -4.08 -14.53 -17.42
C PHE A 76 -3.37 -15.20 -16.25
N ALA A 77 -4.10 -15.79 -15.30
CA ALA A 77 -3.50 -16.52 -14.18
C ALA A 77 -2.65 -17.71 -14.65
N VAL A 78 -3.15 -18.50 -15.61
CA VAL A 78 -2.40 -19.64 -16.18
C VAL A 78 -1.20 -19.18 -16.99
N ILE A 79 -1.37 -18.14 -17.83
CA ILE A 79 -0.28 -17.55 -18.62
C ILE A 79 0.81 -17.00 -17.71
N LEU A 80 0.47 -16.36 -16.59
CA LEU A 80 1.45 -15.84 -15.65
C LEU A 80 2.35 -16.96 -15.10
N ILE A 81 1.75 -18.09 -14.71
CA ILE A 81 2.51 -19.28 -14.28
C ILE A 81 3.37 -19.80 -15.45
N GLY A 82 2.81 -19.89 -16.65
CA GLY A 82 3.54 -20.32 -17.86
C GLY A 82 4.75 -19.44 -18.18
N ILE A 83 4.61 -18.12 -18.06
CA ILE A 83 5.70 -17.15 -18.23
C ILE A 83 6.81 -17.43 -17.22
N VAL A 84 6.48 -17.60 -15.93
CA VAL A 84 7.49 -17.90 -14.91
C VAL A 84 8.27 -19.18 -15.23
N VAL A 85 7.58 -20.23 -15.72
CA VAL A 85 8.22 -21.50 -16.09
C VAL A 85 9.11 -21.33 -17.33
N VAL A 86 8.62 -20.68 -18.39
CA VAL A 86 9.36 -20.47 -19.64
C VAL A 86 10.57 -19.56 -19.43
N PHE A 87 10.41 -18.49 -18.66
CA PHE A 87 11.44 -17.49 -18.38
C PHE A 87 12.18 -17.74 -17.06
N GLN A 88 12.07 -18.94 -16.49
CA GLN A 88 12.73 -19.31 -15.24
C GLN A 88 14.23 -18.99 -15.27
N SER A 89 14.90 -19.27 -16.40
CA SER A 89 16.33 -19.02 -16.60
C SER A 89 16.67 -17.53 -16.55
N ASP A 90 15.86 -16.70 -17.19
CA ASP A 90 16.11 -15.26 -17.30
C ASP A 90 15.83 -14.54 -15.97
N ILE A 91 14.76 -14.93 -15.28
CA ILE A 91 14.45 -14.45 -13.92
C ILE A 91 15.62 -14.77 -12.98
N ARG A 92 16.14 -16.00 -13.03
CA ARG A 92 17.32 -16.40 -12.24
C ARG A 92 18.53 -15.55 -12.56
N ARG A 93 18.85 -15.32 -13.84
CA ARG A 93 19.95 -14.43 -14.26
C ARG A 93 19.78 -13.01 -13.73
N LEU A 94 18.56 -12.49 -13.75
CA LEU A 94 18.26 -11.15 -13.21
C LEU A 94 18.56 -11.08 -11.71
N PHE A 95 18.12 -12.07 -10.93
CA PHE A 95 18.43 -12.14 -9.50
C PHE A 95 19.91 -12.29 -9.22
N GLU A 96 20.65 -13.01 -10.05
CA GLU A 96 22.11 -13.15 -9.93
C GLU A 96 22.83 -11.83 -10.20
N ARG A 97 22.38 -11.07 -11.22
CA ARG A 97 22.90 -9.72 -11.48
C ARG A 97 22.63 -8.76 -10.33
N ILE A 98 21.45 -8.83 -9.72
CA ILE A 98 21.08 -8.02 -8.55
C ILE A 98 21.85 -8.47 -7.30
N GLY A 99 22.00 -9.78 -7.07
CA GLY A 99 22.72 -10.34 -5.93
C GLY A 99 24.22 -9.99 -5.95
N ASN A 100 24.81 -9.96 -7.14
CA ASN A 100 26.20 -9.53 -7.31
C ASN A 100 26.40 -8.01 -7.16
N TRP A 101 25.32 -7.21 -7.10
CA TRP A 101 25.39 -5.78 -6.76
C TRP A 101 25.92 -5.55 -5.33
N SER A 102 25.74 -6.53 -4.43
CA SER A 102 26.24 -6.43 -3.04
C SER A 102 27.76 -6.58 -2.91
N ILE A 103 28.48 -6.97 -3.96
CA ILE A 103 29.93 -7.21 -3.91
C ILE A 103 30.73 -5.92 -4.24
N PHE A 104 30.06 -4.82 -4.58
CA PHE A 104 30.68 -3.53 -4.89
C PHE A 104 31.32 -2.80 -3.69
N TRP A 105 31.27 -3.35 -2.47
CA TRP A 105 31.82 -2.68 -1.27
C TRP A 105 33.13 -3.24 -0.72
N LYS A 106 33.67 -4.33 -1.28
CA LYS A 106 34.97 -4.83 -0.84
C LYS A 106 35.60 -5.72 -1.90
N ASN A 107 36.36 -5.11 -2.79
CA ASN A 107 37.70 -5.53 -3.13
C ASN A 107 38.26 -4.50 -4.10
N SER A 108 39.11 -3.62 -3.57
CA SER A 108 40.07 -2.86 -4.35
C SER A 108 40.97 -3.84 -5.11
N HIS A 109 40.51 -4.29 -6.27
CA HIS A 109 41.38 -4.94 -7.23
C HIS A 109 42.27 -3.84 -7.78
N ALA A 110 43.58 -4.10 -7.76
CA ALA A 110 44.57 -3.17 -8.31
C ALA A 110 44.15 -2.77 -9.75
N PRO A 111 44.40 -1.51 -10.15
CA PRO A 111 44.15 -1.07 -11.51
C PRO A 111 44.81 -2.05 -12.47
N PHE A 112 44.02 -2.59 -13.39
CA PHE A 112 44.49 -3.53 -14.39
C PHE A 112 45.61 -2.89 -15.22
N ASP A 113 46.81 -3.49 -15.24
CA ASP A 113 47.96 -2.98 -15.98
C ASP A 113 47.79 -3.30 -17.47
N ASN A 114 47.94 -2.28 -18.33
CA ASN A 114 47.95 -2.38 -19.79
C ASN A 114 48.96 -3.45 -20.30
N ARG A 115 49.93 -3.81 -19.46
CA ARG A 115 50.87 -4.92 -19.66
C ARG A 115 50.19 -6.28 -19.87
N THR A 116 49.12 -6.59 -19.16
CA THR A 116 48.41 -7.88 -19.30
C THR A 116 47.68 -7.96 -20.65
N THR A 117 47.05 -6.88 -21.11
CA THR A 117 46.49 -6.79 -22.47
C THR A 117 47.57 -7.04 -23.51
N ASN A 118 48.74 -6.41 -23.38
CA ASN A 118 49.85 -6.60 -24.32
C ASN A 118 50.32 -8.06 -24.37
N ILE A 119 50.45 -8.71 -23.21
CA ILE A 119 50.85 -10.13 -23.12
C ILE A 119 49.85 -11.03 -23.84
N ILE A 120 48.55 -10.87 -23.60
CA ILE A 120 47.50 -11.67 -24.24
C ILE A 120 47.50 -11.42 -25.74
N THR A 121 47.56 -10.16 -26.15
CA THR A 121 47.55 -9.75 -27.56
C THR A 121 48.75 -10.33 -28.32
N GLU A 122 49.95 -10.25 -27.75
CA GLU A 122 51.17 -10.80 -28.37
C GLU A 122 51.11 -12.34 -28.45
N ALA A 123 50.67 -13.01 -27.39
CA ALA A 123 50.53 -14.47 -27.38
C ALA A 123 49.52 -14.93 -28.44
N VAL A 124 48.36 -14.27 -28.53
CA VAL A 124 47.32 -14.57 -29.52
C VAL A 124 47.81 -14.31 -30.94
N ALA A 125 48.56 -13.23 -31.17
CA ALA A 125 49.15 -12.94 -32.48
C ALA A 125 50.13 -14.05 -32.93
N LYS A 126 51.02 -14.49 -32.02
CA LYS A 126 51.96 -15.59 -32.29
C LYS A 126 51.25 -16.93 -32.51
N MET A 127 50.16 -17.20 -31.77
CA MET A 127 49.35 -18.41 -31.99
C MET A 127 48.63 -18.36 -33.33
N ALA A 128 48.11 -17.20 -33.74
CA ALA A 128 47.49 -16.99 -35.04
C ALA A 128 48.47 -17.20 -36.20
N GLU A 129 49.67 -16.63 -36.10
CA GLU A 129 50.76 -16.77 -37.08
C GLU A 129 51.18 -18.24 -37.25
N ASN A 130 51.33 -18.96 -36.14
CA ASN A 130 51.70 -20.38 -36.12
C ASN A 130 50.52 -21.33 -36.33
N LYS A 131 49.31 -20.81 -36.60
CA LYS A 131 48.06 -21.58 -36.70
C LYS A 131 47.83 -22.55 -35.53
N THR A 132 48.20 -22.11 -34.33
CA THR A 132 47.96 -22.84 -33.08
C THR A 132 46.57 -22.50 -32.57
N GLY A 133 45.68 -23.50 -32.49
CA GLY A 133 44.33 -23.31 -31.97
C GLY A 133 44.33 -22.87 -30.51
N ALA A 134 43.56 -21.84 -30.18
CA ALA A 134 43.49 -21.32 -28.82
C ALA A 134 42.06 -20.91 -28.44
N LEU A 135 41.74 -21.02 -27.16
CA LEU A 135 40.43 -20.70 -26.58
C LEU A 135 40.63 -20.07 -25.20
N LEU A 136 40.59 -18.74 -25.12
CA LEU A 136 40.83 -17.98 -23.89
C LEU A 136 39.53 -17.34 -23.43
N VAL A 137 39.11 -17.61 -22.20
CA VAL A 137 37.91 -17.06 -21.58
C VAL A 137 38.32 -16.02 -20.56
N LEU A 138 37.91 -14.78 -20.77
CA LEU A 138 38.03 -13.70 -19.79
C LEU A 138 36.74 -13.62 -18.99
N LYS A 139 36.84 -13.87 -17.69
CA LYS A 139 35.69 -13.89 -16.78
C LYS A 139 35.06 -12.49 -16.66
N GLY A 140 33.76 -12.41 -16.95
CA GLY A 140 32.93 -11.22 -16.77
C GLY A 140 32.53 -10.97 -15.32
N LYS A 141 31.39 -10.32 -15.10
CA LYS A 141 30.78 -10.07 -13.78
C LYS A 141 29.90 -11.25 -13.34
N GLU A 142 29.37 -12.02 -14.28
CA GLU A 142 28.58 -13.21 -13.98
C GLU A 142 29.48 -14.40 -13.59
N ASN A 143 28.94 -15.28 -12.75
CA ASN A 143 29.70 -16.46 -12.34
C ASN A 143 29.66 -17.53 -13.44
N ILE A 144 30.83 -17.78 -14.03
CA ILE A 144 31.01 -18.73 -15.13
C ILE A 144 31.18 -20.19 -14.68
N ASP A 145 31.43 -20.47 -13.40
CA ASP A 145 31.79 -21.81 -12.90
C ASP A 145 30.73 -22.88 -13.17
N ARG A 146 29.46 -22.48 -13.20
CA ARG A 146 28.33 -23.37 -13.49
C ARG A 146 28.23 -23.81 -14.95
N HIS A 147 28.83 -23.06 -15.86
CA HIS A 147 28.79 -23.30 -17.30
C HIS A 147 30.02 -24.08 -17.76
N ILE A 148 31.06 -24.13 -16.93
CA ILE A 148 32.34 -24.75 -17.26
C ILE A 148 32.42 -26.10 -16.58
N HIS A 149 32.87 -27.12 -17.30
CA HIS A 149 33.07 -28.46 -16.77
C HIS A 149 34.55 -28.86 -16.81
N GLY A 150 35.00 -29.50 -15.72
CA GLY A 150 36.39 -29.97 -15.61
C GLY A 150 37.43 -28.84 -15.59
N GLY A 151 38.59 -29.14 -16.15
CA GLY A 151 39.77 -28.27 -16.13
C GLY A 151 40.68 -28.52 -14.92
N ILE A 152 41.94 -28.12 -15.08
CA ILE A 152 43.00 -28.28 -14.09
C ILE A 152 43.29 -26.90 -13.49
N PRO A 153 43.21 -26.73 -12.15
CA PRO A 153 43.54 -25.47 -11.49
C PRO A 153 45.03 -25.16 -11.66
N LEU A 154 45.36 -23.90 -11.89
CA LEU A 154 46.74 -23.44 -12.12
C LEU A 154 47.14 -22.26 -11.23
N GLU A 155 46.27 -21.26 -11.08
CA GLU A 155 46.52 -20.02 -10.31
C GLU A 155 47.82 -19.27 -10.69
N GLY A 156 48.24 -19.42 -11.95
CA GLY A 156 49.49 -18.89 -12.48
C GLY A 156 49.35 -17.46 -13.02
N LYS A 157 50.42 -16.66 -12.94
CA LYS A 157 50.44 -15.32 -13.55
C LYS A 157 50.47 -15.43 -15.07
N ILE A 158 49.64 -14.63 -15.76
CA ILE A 158 49.58 -14.64 -17.23
C ILE A 158 50.95 -14.26 -17.80
N SER A 159 51.46 -15.10 -18.71
CA SER A 159 52.70 -14.86 -19.43
C SER A 159 52.67 -15.54 -20.80
N ILE A 160 53.41 -14.98 -21.76
CA ILE A 160 53.51 -15.51 -23.12
C ILE A 160 53.98 -16.98 -23.14
N PRO A 161 55.07 -17.36 -22.43
CA PRO A 161 55.53 -18.75 -22.43
C PRO A 161 54.49 -19.73 -21.86
N LEU A 162 53.74 -19.31 -20.84
CA LEU A 162 52.73 -20.15 -20.21
C LEU A 162 51.54 -20.40 -21.14
N LEU A 163 51.02 -19.35 -21.80
CA LEU A 163 49.94 -19.49 -22.78
C LEU A 163 50.35 -20.40 -23.94
N HIS A 164 51.55 -20.21 -24.50
CA HIS A 164 52.06 -21.09 -25.56
C HIS A 164 52.27 -22.53 -25.09
N SER A 165 52.72 -22.74 -23.85
CA SER A 165 52.90 -24.09 -23.31
C SER A 165 51.58 -24.82 -23.15
N ILE A 166 50.53 -24.12 -22.70
CA ILE A 166 49.19 -24.70 -22.53
C ILE A 166 48.58 -25.07 -23.89
N PHE A 167 48.63 -24.16 -24.87
CA PHE A 167 48.05 -24.39 -26.20
C PHE A 167 48.95 -25.18 -27.15
N ASN A 168 50.07 -25.74 -26.68
CA ASN A 168 50.91 -26.59 -27.51
C ASN A 168 50.15 -27.88 -27.88
N PRO A 169 49.95 -28.20 -29.18
CA PRO A 169 49.19 -29.37 -29.60
C PRO A 169 49.70 -30.72 -29.07
N LYS A 170 50.98 -30.78 -28.66
CA LYS A 170 51.58 -32.00 -28.07
C LYS A 170 51.36 -32.12 -26.56
N ALA A 171 50.95 -31.05 -25.89
CA ALA A 171 50.75 -31.02 -24.46
C ALA A 171 49.31 -31.43 -24.09
N PRO A 172 49.07 -32.17 -23.00
CA PRO A 172 47.71 -32.59 -22.62
C PRO A 172 46.77 -31.42 -22.27
N GLY A 173 47.30 -30.22 -22.02
CA GLY A 173 46.52 -29.04 -21.64
C GLY A 173 45.89 -28.24 -22.79
N HIS A 174 46.16 -28.61 -24.05
CA HIS A 174 45.71 -27.83 -25.22
C HIS A 174 44.25 -28.07 -25.62
N ASP A 175 43.64 -29.14 -25.09
CA ASP A 175 42.25 -29.47 -25.35
C ASP A 175 41.35 -28.80 -24.29
N GLY A 176 40.53 -27.85 -24.75
CA GLY A 176 39.67 -27.02 -23.90
C GLY A 176 40.12 -25.56 -23.76
N ALA A 177 39.44 -24.87 -22.86
CA ALA A 177 39.59 -23.43 -22.63
C ALA A 177 40.54 -23.11 -21.49
N VAL A 178 41.21 -21.96 -21.61
CA VAL A 178 41.97 -21.32 -20.53
C VAL A 178 41.11 -20.23 -19.92
N ILE A 179 40.94 -20.26 -18.60
CA ILE A 179 40.10 -19.31 -17.87
C ILE A 179 40.97 -18.27 -17.18
N LEU A 180 40.73 -17.01 -17.51
CA LEU A 180 41.44 -15.84 -17.01
C LEU A 180 40.57 -15.04 -16.05
N GLU A 181 41.16 -14.64 -14.92
CA GLU A 181 40.56 -13.71 -13.97
C GLU A 181 41.61 -12.68 -13.54
N GLY A 182 41.41 -11.44 -13.98
CA GLY A 182 42.40 -10.37 -13.82
C GLY A 182 43.72 -10.72 -14.50
N GLU A 183 44.82 -10.74 -13.74
CA GLU A 183 46.17 -11.03 -14.25
C GLU A 183 46.58 -12.52 -14.12
N ARG A 184 45.63 -13.42 -13.81
CA ARG A 184 45.91 -14.83 -13.53
C ARG A 184 45.12 -15.78 -14.42
N ILE A 185 45.74 -16.93 -14.71
CA ILE A 185 45.10 -18.11 -15.25
C ILE A 185 44.60 -18.94 -14.06
N ILE A 186 43.29 -18.99 -13.87
CA ILE A 186 42.64 -19.74 -12.78
C ILE A 186 42.70 -21.25 -13.07
N ARG A 187 42.34 -21.65 -14.30
CA ARG A 187 42.36 -23.05 -14.76
C ARG A 187 42.59 -23.15 -16.26
N PHE A 188 43.01 -24.32 -16.74
CA PHE A 188 43.14 -24.65 -18.16
C PHE A 188 42.51 -26.01 -18.47
N GLY A 189 42.28 -26.31 -19.75
CA GLY A 189 41.61 -27.53 -20.18
C GLY A 189 40.14 -27.61 -19.77
N ALA A 190 39.48 -26.46 -19.62
CA ALA A 190 38.07 -26.38 -19.23
C ALA A 190 37.15 -26.64 -20.43
N HIS A 191 36.12 -27.46 -20.26
CA HIS A 191 35.12 -27.68 -21.30
C HIS A 191 34.01 -26.63 -21.22
N LEU A 192 33.70 -26.02 -22.36
CA LEU A 192 32.66 -24.99 -22.50
C LEU A 192 31.42 -25.59 -23.17
N PRO A 193 30.22 -25.00 -22.95
CA PRO A 193 29.03 -25.43 -23.66
C PRO A 193 29.13 -25.03 -25.14
N LEU A 194 28.61 -25.87 -26.02
CA LEU A 194 28.60 -25.63 -27.46
C LEU A 194 27.31 -24.92 -27.87
N SER A 195 27.39 -23.89 -28.70
CA SER A 195 26.21 -23.27 -29.30
C SER A 195 25.58 -24.21 -30.34
N THR A 196 24.24 -24.26 -30.36
CA THR A 196 23.46 -24.98 -31.37
C THR A 196 23.13 -24.13 -32.60
N LYS A 197 23.47 -22.83 -32.60
CA LYS A 197 23.15 -21.90 -33.68
C LYS A 197 24.20 -21.92 -34.79
N LEU A 198 24.11 -22.93 -35.67
CA LEU A 198 25.01 -23.15 -36.81
C LEU A 198 25.12 -21.94 -37.76
N GLU A 199 24.04 -21.18 -37.94
CA GLU A 199 24.03 -19.98 -38.78
C GLU A 199 25.01 -18.90 -38.30
N LYS A 200 25.24 -18.80 -36.99
CA LYS A 200 26.15 -17.82 -36.38
C LYS A 200 27.61 -18.26 -36.36
N LEU A 201 27.90 -19.50 -36.78
CA LEU A 201 29.24 -20.07 -36.68
C LEU A 201 30.16 -19.72 -37.85
N SER A 202 29.67 -19.08 -38.91
CA SER A 202 30.46 -18.60 -40.07
C SER A 202 31.51 -19.60 -40.58
N GLY A 203 31.22 -20.91 -40.52
CA GLY A 203 32.14 -21.98 -40.91
C GLY A 203 33.34 -22.17 -39.98
N GLY A 204 33.20 -21.90 -38.69
CA GLY A 204 34.17 -22.18 -37.63
C GLY A 204 34.00 -23.55 -36.98
N GLY A 205 35.10 -24.11 -36.46
CA GLY A 205 35.12 -25.43 -35.80
C GLY A 205 34.61 -25.43 -34.36
N THR A 206 34.84 -26.54 -33.65
CA THR A 206 34.34 -26.79 -32.28
C THR A 206 34.72 -25.70 -31.26
N ARG A 207 35.92 -25.12 -31.36
CA ARG A 207 36.35 -24.00 -30.49
C ARG A 207 35.52 -22.73 -30.68
N HIS A 208 35.05 -22.46 -31.90
CA HIS A 208 34.15 -21.32 -32.17
C HIS A 208 32.75 -21.58 -31.60
N ALA A 209 32.27 -22.83 -31.73
CA ALA A 209 31.01 -23.24 -31.12
C ALA A 209 31.04 -23.17 -29.60
N ALA A 210 32.16 -23.56 -28.99
CA ALA A 210 32.40 -23.45 -27.55
C ALA A 210 32.44 -22.00 -27.07
N ALA A 211 33.13 -21.12 -27.81
CA ALA A 211 33.19 -19.71 -27.48
C ALA A 211 31.82 -19.03 -27.58
N LEU A 212 31.09 -19.28 -28.67
CA LEU A 212 29.74 -18.76 -28.83
C LEU A 212 28.80 -19.31 -27.75
N GLY A 213 28.86 -20.61 -27.45
CA GLY A 213 28.00 -21.24 -26.46
C GLY A 213 28.20 -20.68 -25.06
N LEU A 214 29.44 -20.38 -24.65
CA LEU A 214 29.68 -19.71 -23.38
C LEU A 214 29.18 -18.25 -23.39
N ALA A 215 29.42 -17.50 -24.48
CA ALA A 215 28.99 -16.11 -24.61
C ALA A 215 27.46 -15.93 -24.71
N GLU A 216 26.71 -16.99 -25.04
CA GLU A 216 25.24 -17.01 -24.98
C GLU A 216 24.70 -17.20 -23.55
N GLN A 217 25.54 -17.74 -22.66
CA GLN A 217 25.14 -18.12 -21.31
C GLN A 217 25.58 -17.14 -20.24
N CYS A 218 26.63 -16.37 -20.50
CA CYS A 218 27.19 -15.40 -19.55
C CYS A 218 27.87 -14.22 -20.26
N ASP A 219 28.27 -13.21 -19.49
CA ASP A 219 28.93 -11.99 -19.96
C ASP A 219 30.46 -12.14 -20.16
N ALA A 220 30.96 -13.37 -20.30
CA ALA A 220 32.37 -13.63 -20.55
C ALA A 220 32.79 -13.21 -21.96
N LEU A 221 34.00 -12.65 -22.08
CA LEU A 221 34.63 -12.41 -23.38
C LEU A 221 35.50 -13.60 -23.72
N VAL A 222 35.22 -14.27 -24.84
CA VAL A 222 35.99 -15.44 -25.28
C VAL A 222 36.79 -15.11 -26.54
N VAL A 223 38.10 -15.29 -26.49
CA VAL A 223 39.00 -15.13 -27.64
C VAL A 223 39.31 -16.50 -28.22
N VAL A 224 39.16 -16.64 -29.54
CA VAL A 224 39.37 -17.89 -30.28
C VAL A 224 40.41 -17.66 -31.37
N VAL A 225 41.36 -18.60 -31.50
CA VAL A 225 42.27 -18.68 -32.65
C VAL A 225 41.96 -19.95 -33.42
N SER A 226 41.74 -19.82 -34.73
CA SER A 226 41.52 -20.95 -35.63
C SER A 226 42.82 -21.70 -35.90
N GLU A 227 42.83 -23.01 -35.64
CA GLU A 227 43.96 -23.90 -35.98
C GLU A 227 44.11 -24.12 -37.49
N GLU A 228 43.03 -23.95 -38.27
CA GLU A 228 43.05 -24.14 -39.72
C GLU A 228 43.51 -22.86 -40.44
N ARG A 229 42.94 -21.73 -40.02
CA ARG A 229 43.03 -20.45 -40.75
C ARG A 229 43.96 -19.44 -40.08
N GLY A 230 44.36 -19.64 -38.83
CA GLY A 230 45.07 -18.64 -38.03
C GLY A 230 44.24 -17.38 -37.75
N SER A 231 42.93 -17.38 -38.06
CA SER A 231 42.07 -16.22 -37.84
C SER A 231 41.72 -16.08 -36.37
N ILE A 232 41.71 -14.83 -35.88
CA ILE A 232 41.30 -14.48 -34.53
C ILE A 232 39.82 -14.09 -34.56
N SER A 233 39.04 -14.66 -33.65
CA SER A 233 37.63 -14.33 -33.45
C SER A 233 37.37 -14.06 -31.98
N ILE A 234 36.34 -13.28 -31.69
CA ILE A 234 35.84 -13.04 -30.33
C ILE A 234 34.39 -13.46 -30.23
N ALA A 235 33.99 -13.98 -29.07
CA ALA A 235 32.60 -14.21 -28.73
C ALA A 235 32.24 -13.39 -27.49
N ARG A 236 31.19 -12.57 -27.60
CA ARG A 236 30.65 -11.72 -26.53
C ARG A 236 29.16 -11.49 -26.78
N ASP A 237 28.36 -11.47 -25.71
CA ASP A 237 26.91 -11.20 -25.76
C ASP A 237 26.15 -12.03 -26.83
N GLY A 238 26.49 -13.32 -26.94
CA GLY A 238 25.86 -14.26 -27.87
C GLY A 238 26.13 -13.97 -29.37
N THR A 239 27.18 -13.22 -29.66
CA THR A 239 27.66 -12.95 -31.02
C THR A 239 29.10 -13.41 -31.19
N LEU A 240 29.43 -13.91 -32.38
CA LEU A 240 30.78 -14.31 -32.77
C LEU A 240 31.25 -13.36 -33.88
N GLN A 241 32.35 -12.66 -33.65
CA GLN A 241 32.91 -11.70 -34.59
C GLN A 241 34.35 -12.07 -34.92
N ARG A 242 34.65 -12.20 -36.22
CA ARG A 242 36.02 -12.34 -36.69
C ARG A 242 36.70 -10.98 -36.69
N LEU A 243 37.92 -10.93 -36.17
CA LEU A 243 38.73 -9.72 -36.15
C LEU A 243 39.58 -9.63 -37.43
N GLU A 244 39.76 -8.39 -37.91
CA GLU A 244 40.60 -8.10 -39.07
C GLU A 244 42.05 -7.85 -38.67
N SER A 245 42.28 -7.37 -37.44
CA SER A 245 43.62 -7.10 -36.94
C SER A 245 43.78 -7.39 -35.46
N VAL A 246 45.03 -7.65 -35.06
CA VAL A 246 45.44 -7.80 -33.66
C VAL A 246 45.22 -6.51 -32.86
N ASN A 247 45.29 -5.34 -33.51
CA ASN A 247 45.00 -4.06 -32.87
C ASN A 247 43.53 -3.93 -32.43
N GLN A 248 42.59 -4.50 -33.20
CA GLN A 248 41.18 -4.56 -32.78
C GLN A 248 41.03 -5.38 -31.49
N LEU A 249 41.73 -6.52 -31.38
CA LEU A 249 41.72 -7.34 -30.16
C LEU A 249 42.20 -6.53 -28.94
N LYS A 250 43.29 -5.78 -29.09
CA LYS A 250 43.81 -4.92 -28.02
C LYS A 250 42.80 -3.87 -27.55
N GLY A 251 42.10 -3.23 -28.49
CA GLY A 251 41.05 -2.26 -28.18
C GLY A 251 39.89 -2.89 -27.41
N ILE A 252 39.39 -4.03 -27.89
CA ILE A 252 38.29 -4.76 -27.25
C ILE A 252 38.67 -5.26 -25.85
N LEU A 253 39.89 -5.75 -25.66
CA LEU A 253 40.39 -6.17 -24.35
C LEU A 253 40.44 -5.00 -23.37
N ASN A 254 40.95 -3.84 -23.79
CA ASN A 254 40.98 -2.65 -22.94
C ASN A 254 39.56 -2.19 -22.56
N GLU A 255 38.64 -2.13 -23.52
CA GLU A 255 37.23 -1.80 -23.26
C GLU A 255 36.58 -2.79 -22.27
N PHE A 256 36.86 -4.09 -22.42
CA PHE A 256 36.36 -5.12 -21.52
C PHE A 256 36.88 -4.93 -20.09
N TRP A 257 38.18 -4.65 -19.93
CA TRP A 257 38.79 -4.43 -18.62
C TRP A 257 38.32 -3.15 -17.96
N GLU A 258 38.19 -2.05 -18.70
CA GLU A 258 37.60 -0.80 -18.21
C GLU A 258 36.18 -1.04 -17.71
N THR A 259 35.31 -1.68 -18.50
CA THR A 259 33.92 -1.96 -18.10
C THR A 259 33.81 -2.90 -16.86
N ARG A 260 34.82 -3.76 -16.66
CA ARG A 260 34.85 -4.77 -15.59
C ARG A 260 35.43 -4.25 -14.27
N TYR A 261 36.43 -3.38 -14.33
CA TYR A 261 37.21 -2.90 -13.19
C TYR A 261 37.14 -1.39 -12.96
N GLU A 262 36.39 -0.63 -13.77
CA GLU A 262 36.14 0.78 -13.47
C GLU A 262 35.50 0.95 -12.09
N THR A 263 36.30 1.50 -11.19
CA THR A 263 35.88 2.26 -10.03
C THR A 263 35.25 3.56 -10.54
N LYS A 264 33.99 3.55 -10.96
CA LYS A 264 33.31 4.79 -11.36
C LYS A 264 32.49 5.40 -10.23
N GLU A 265 32.84 6.65 -9.93
CA GLU A 265 32.02 7.60 -9.20
C GLU A 265 30.60 7.69 -9.78
N SER A 266 29.65 7.85 -8.85
CA SER A 266 28.20 8.13 -8.95
C SER A 266 27.38 7.45 -10.09
N PRO A 267 26.44 6.55 -9.77
CA PRO A 267 25.64 5.78 -10.74
C PRO A 267 24.51 6.57 -11.44
N LEU A 268 24.39 7.88 -11.23
CA LEU A 268 23.22 8.65 -11.65
C LEU A 268 23.26 9.16 -13.11
N THR A 269 24.45 9.39 -13.68
CA THR A 269 24.59 10.06 -14.99
C THR A 269 24.63 9.10 -16.18
N SER A 270 25.09 7.85 -16.01
CA SER A 270 25.18 6.87 -17.11
C SER A 270 23.83 6.23 -17.47
N TRP A 271 22.84 6.27 -16.58
CA TRP A 271 21.49 5.70 -16.79
C TRP A 271 20.67 6.46 -17.85
N TRP A 272 21.01 7.72 -18.12
CA TRP A 272 20.26 8.57 -19.06
C TRP A 272 20.75 8.48 -20.52
N GLN A 273 22.00 8.09 -20.78
CA GLN A 273 22.62 8.21 -22.11
C GLN A 273 22.35 7.03 -23.07
N SER A 274 21.82 5.90 -22.60
CA SER A 274 21.56 4.71 -23.42
C SER A 274 20.08 4.37 -23.59
N ARG A 275 19.15 5.26 -23.15
CA ARG A 275 17.72 4.98 -23.22
C ARG A 275 17.14 5.30 -24.59
N ASP A 276 16.52 4.30 -25.22
CA ASP A 276 15.66 4.55 -26.37
C ASP A 276 14.41 5.31 -25.92
N LEU A 277 14.36 6.60 -26.24
CA LEU A 277 13.27 7.53 -25.90
C LEU A 277 11.89 7.01 -26.33
N ARG A 278 11.84 6.18 -27.39
CA ARG A 278 10.60 5.56 -27.88
C ARG A 278 10.01 4.57 -26.88
N THR A 279 10.87 3.79 -26.19
CA THR A 279 10.43 2.83 -25.17
C THR A 279 9.93 3.53 -23.91
N ALA A 280 10.59 4.62 -23.52
CA ALA A 280 10.16 5.46 -22.42
C ALA A 280 8.77 6.06 -22.70
N ALA A 281 8.59 6.69 -23.86
CA ALA A 281 7.31 7.25 -24.27
C ALA A 281 6.19 6.18 -24.33
N ALA A 282 6.47 5.02 -24.92
CA ALA A 282 5.51 3.91 -24.98
C ALA A 282 5.10 3.42 -23.58
N SER A 283 6.05 3.32 -22.64
CA SER A 283 5.77 2.89 -21.27
C SER A 283 4.89 3.88 -20.50
N VAL A 284 5.09 5.19 -20.68
CA VAL A 284 4.25 6.23 -20.06
C VAL A 284 2.84 6.19 -20.63
N ILE A 285 2.70 6.09 -21.96
CA ILE A 285 1.38 5.99 -22.61
C ILE A 285 0.63 4.76 -22.11
N LEU A 286 1.31 3.60 -22.05
CA LEU A 286 0.70 2.36 -21.56
C LEU A 286 0.32 2.44 -20.08
N ALA A 287 1.15 3.09 -19.24
CA ALA A 287 0.84 3.33 -17.83
C ALA A 287 -0.41 4.21 -17.66
N VAL A 288 -0.55 5.27 -18.47
CA VAL A 288 -1.74 6.14 -18.45
C VAL A 288 -2.98 5.37 -18.91
N ILE A 289 -2.87 4.52 -19.94
CA ILE A 289 -3.97 3.66 -20.39
C ILE A 289 -4.38 2.69 -19.27
N PHE A 290 -3.43 2.06 -18.59
CA PHE A 290 -3.70 1.17 -17.47
C PHE A 290 -4.38 1.93 -16.33
N TRP A 291 -3.86 3.09 -15.96
CA TRP A 291 -4.45 3.91 -14.91
C TRP A 291 -5.89 4.29 -15.26
N PHE A 292 -6.17 4.71 -16.50
CA PHE A 292 -7.53 5.01 -16.94
C PHE A 292 -8.45 3.77 -16.95
N ALA A 293 -7.94 2.61 -17.37
CA ALA A 293 -8.71 1.38 -17.44
C ALA A 293 -9.03 0.77 -16.05
N PHE A 294 -8.13 0.92 -15.08
CA PHE A 294 -8.23 0.25 -13.78
C PHE A 294 -8.52 1.18 -12.60
N ALA A 295 -7.96 2.39 -12.56
CA ALA A 295 -8.10 3.31 -11.42
C ALA A 295 -9.37 4.18 -11.50
N TYR A 296 -9.86 4.51 -12.71
CA TYR A 296 -11.03 5.38 -12.89
C TYR A 296 -12.36 4.76 -12.41
N GLN A 297 -12.41 3.44 -12.20
CA GLN A 297 -13.63 2.72 -11.80
C GLN A 297 -13.65 2.30 -10.31
N SER A 298 -12.91 2.97 -9.41
CA SER A 298 -13.12 2.70 -7.98
C SER A 298 -14.57 3.05 -7.60
N GLU A 299 -15.44 2.04 -7.49
CA GLU A 299 -16.86 2.21 -7.20
C GLU A 299 -17.02 3.02 -5.90
N THR A 300 -17.83 4.07 -5.96
CA THR A 300 -18.26 4.78 -4.75
C THR A 300 -19.11 3.82 -3.93
N VAL A 301 -18.61 3.44 -2.76
CA VAL A 301 -19.31 2.54 -1.85
C VAL A 301 -20.28 3.38 -1.00
N TYR A 302 -21.48 2.86 -0.79
CA TYR A 302 -22.48 3.45 0.09
C TYR A 302 -22.60 2.61 1.36
N ARG A 303 -22.45 3.22 2.54
CA ARG A 303 -22.63 2.54 3.82
C ARG A 303 -23.55 3.34 4.73
N THR A 304 -24.49 2.66 5.36
CA THR A 304 -25.44 3.26 6.31
C THR A 304 -24.99 3.01 7.74
N PHE A 305 -24.88 4.07 8.53
CA PHE A 305 -24.53 4.04 9.94
C PHE A 305 -25.70 4.55 10.79
N SER A 306 -25.86 4.00 11.98
CA SER A 306 -26.78 4.54 13.01
C SER A 306 -25.97 5.35 13.98
N VAL A 307 -26.36 6.61 14.16
CA VAL A 307 -25.47 7.67 14.65
C VAL A 307 -26.19 8.42 15.76
N PRO A 308 -25.59 8.60 16.95
CA PRO A 308 -26.23 9.31 18.03
C PRO A 308 -26.41 10.81 17.70
N ILE A 309 -27.51 11.38 18.18
CA ILE A 309 -27.83 12.80 18.05
C ILE A 309 -27.59 13.49 19.40
N GLU A 310 -26.65 14.44 19.41
CA GLU A 310 -26.34 15.28 20.57
C GLU A 310 -26.99 16.66 20.47
N TYR A 311 -27.70 17.04 21.53
CA TYR A 311 -28.29 18.37 21.69
C TYR A 311 -27.44 19.20 22.66
N ARG A 312 -26.68 20.17 22.15
CA ARG A 312 -25.78 21.02 22.94
C ARG A 312 -26.49 22.32 23.37
N ASN A 313 -26.11 22.85 24.54
CA ASN A 313 -26.61 24.11 25.13
C ASN A 313 -28.11 24.10 25.56
N LEU A 314 -28.63 22.95 25.98
CA LEU A 314 -29.99 22.84 26.52
C LEU A 314 -30.20 23.56 27.86
N GLN A 315 -29.18 23.61 28.72
CA GLN A 315 -29.33 24.08 30.10
C GLN A 315 -29.41 25.60 30.24
N SER A 316 -28.85 26.36 29.28
CA SER A 316 -28.80 27.82 29.35
C SER A 316 -30.15 28.51 29.08
N SER A 317 -31.18 27.76 28.67
CA SER A 317 -32.44 28.32 28.14
C SER A 317 -33.69 28.05 28.98
N ASN A 318 -33.58 27.41 30.16
CA ASN A 318 -34.74 26.98 30.98
C ASN A 318 -35.76 26.12 30.19
N LEU A 319 -35.29 25.42 29.16
CA LEU A 319 -36.09 24.59 28.27
C LEU A 319 -35.92 23.11 28.61
N VAL A 320 -37.03 22.36 28.63
CA VAL A 320 -37.02 20.89 28.67
C VAL A 320 -37.49 20.35 27.33
N LEU A 321 -36.72 19.40 26.82
CA LEU A 321 -37.07 18.61 25.65
C LEU A 321 -38.12 17.56 26.02
N GLN A 322 -39.12 17.36 25.18
CA GLN A 322 -40.11 16.28 25.33
C GLN A 322 -39.47 14.90 25.08
N ASP A 323 -39.94 13.86 25.77
CA ASP A 323 -39.40 12.48 25.75
C ASP A 323 -39.48 11.73 24.40
N SER A 324 -39.96 12.37 23.33
CA SER A 324 -40.28 11.71 22.05
C SER A 324 -39.33 12.08 20.90
N ILE A 325 -38.14 12.56 21.20
CA ILE A 325 -37.15 12.95 20.19
C ILE A 325 -36.23 11.75 19.88
N PRO A 326 -35.98 11.42 18.60
CA PRO A 326 -35.07 10.33 18.26
C PRO A 326 -33.66 10.63 18.78
N LEU A 327 -33.06 9.66 19.46
CA LEU A 327 -31.70 9.72 19.98
C LEU A 327 -30.66 9.30 18.93
N GLU A 328 -31.10 8.73 17.80
CA GLU A 328 -30.26 8.24 16.72
C GLU A 328 -30.80 8.66 15.35
N ALA A 329 -29.90 8.95 14.41
CA ALA A 329 -30.18 9.16 13.00
C ALA A 329 -29.48 8.10 12.16
N ARG A 330 -30.09 7.68 11.05
CA ARG A 330 -29.45 6.82 10.06
C ARG A 330 -28.85 7.68 8.96
N LEU A 331 -27.53 7.62 8.81
CA LEU A 331 -26.78 8.36 7.79
C LEU A 331 -26.19 7.38 6.79
N THR A 332 -26.50 7.54 5.51
CA THR A 332 -25.83 6.85 4.41
C THR A 332 -24.72 7.75 3.89
N LEU A 333 -23.49 7.28 4.01
CA LEU A 333 -22.30 7.98 3.54
C LEU A 333 -21.83 7.36 2.23
N SER A 334 -21.26 8.18 1.36
CA SER A 334 -20.63 7.77 0.10
C SER A 334 -19.15 8.09 0.09
N GLY A 335 -18.33 7.16 -0.41
CA GLY A 335 -16.88 7.37 -0.55
C GLY A 335 -16.14 6.13 -1.06
N SER A 336 -14.82 6.21 -1.11
CA SER A 336 -13.97 5.06 -1.47
C SER A 336 -13.97 3.99 -0.37
N ASP A 337 -13.76 2.73 -0.72
CA ASP A 337 -13.67 1.63 0.27
C ASP A 337 -12.51 1.85 1.28
N GLN A 338 -11.44 2.54 0.87
CA GLN A 338 -10.35 2.90 1.77
C GLN A 338 -10.76 3.96 2.81
N ALA A 339 -11.59 4.93 2.43
CA ALA A 339 -12.09 5.94 3.36
C ALA A 339 -12.89 5.30 4.51
N PHE A 340 -13.74 4.30 4.20
CA PHE A 340 -14.48 3.56 5.22
C PHE A 340 -13.61 2.68 6.13
N ARG A 341 -12.43 2.24 5.67
CA ARG A 341 -11.48 1.45 6.49
C ARG A 341 -10.69 2.29 7.48
N LEU A 342 -10.32 3.52 7.09
CA LEU A 342 -9.56 4.45 7.92
C LEU A 342 -10.45 5.23 8.89
N PHE A 343 -11.74 5.28 8.60
CA PHE A 343 -12.75 5.98 9.39
C PHE A 343 -13.14 5.19 10.64
N ASP A 344 -13.07 5.84 11.82
CA ASP A 344 -13.60 5.32 13.07
C ASP A 344 -15.08 5.73 13.23
N GLN A 345 -15.96 4.72 13.19
CA GLN A 345 -17.41 4.90 13.30
C GLN A 345 -17.85 5.58 14.60
N SER A 346 -17.06 5.46 15.68
CA SER A 346 -17.39 6.05 16.98
C SER A 346 -17.32 7.58 17.01
N GLN A 347 -16.62 8.19 16.05
CA GLN A 347 -16.49 9.65 15.95
C GLN A 347 -17.63 10.32 15.18
N LEU A 348 -18.50 9.52 14.53
CA LEU A 348 -19.66 10.06 13.86
C LEU A 348 -20.70 10.45 14.90
N VAL A 349 -21.00 11.74 14.97
CA VAL A 349 -22.03 12.29 15.84
C VAL A 349 -22.75 13.39 15.09
N VAL A 350 -24.08 13.41 15.19
CA VAL A 350 -24.89 14.53 14.71
C VAL A 350 -25.06 15.51 15.86
N SER A 351 -24.56 16.73 15.72
CA SER A 351 -24.60 17.73 16.80
C SER A 351 -25.42 18.95 16.41
N PHE A 352 -26.38 19.30 17.28
CA PHE A 352 -27.22 20.50 17.14
C PHE A 352 -26.92 21.49 18.26
N ASN A 353 -26.65 22.74 17.90
CA ASN A 353 -26.47 23.83 18.85
C ASN A 353 -27.79 24.62 19.00
N LEU A 354 -28.37 24.59 20.20
CA LEU A 354 -29.71 25.14 20.47
C LEU A 354 -29.71 26.54 21.09
N THR A 355 -28.61 27.28 21.02
CA THR A 355 -28.47 28.60 21.69
C THR A 355 -29.54 29.62 21.27
N ASN A 356 -29.95 29.62 20.00
CA ASN A 356 -30.93 30.57 19.43
C ASN A 356 -32.24 29.88 18.99
N TYR A 357 -32.52 28.68 19.49
CA TYR A 357 -33.63 27.88 19.01
C TYR A 357 -34.98 28.52 19.34
N SER A 358 -35.76 28.84 18.31
CA SER A 358 -37.09 29.43 18.45
C SER A 358 -38.17 28.34 18.43
N ARG A 359 -39.15 28.42 19.34
CA ARG A 359 -40.19 27.41 19.54
C ARG A 359 -40.79 26.88 18.22
N GLY A 360 -40.60 25.59 17.95
CA GLY A 360 -41.26 24.87 16.85
C GLY A 360 -40.50 24.88 15.52
N GLU A 361 -39.26 25.36 15.49
CA GLU A 361 -38.35 25.30 14.35
C GLU A 361 -37.92 23.84 14.06
N GLU A 362 -37.85 23.48 12.78
CA GLU A 362 -37.37 22.15 12.36
C GLU A 362 -35.85 22.17 12.23
N LEU A 363 -35.17 21.27 12.95
CA LEU A 363 -33.73 21.10 12.84
C LEU A 363 -33.43 20.19 11.65
N VAL A 364 -32.74 20.70 10.63
CA VAL A 364 -32.37 19.92 9.44
C VAL A 364 -30.97 19.34 9.62
N ILE A 365 -30.81 18.03 9.43
CA ILE A 365 -29.49 17.39 9.47
C ILE A 365 -28.74 17.74 8.18
N THR A 366 -27.68 18.52 8.30
CA THR A 366 -26.79 18.94 7.20
C THR A 366 -25.37 18.45 7.47
N GLU A 367 -24.51 18.38 6.46
CA GLU A 367 -23.09 18.00 6.61
C GLU A 367 -22.35 18.81 7.68
N SER A 368 -22.68 20.10 7.84
CA SER A 368 -22.10 20.98 8.86
C SER A 368 -22.43 20.58 10.30
N ASN A 369 -23.47 19.76 10.49
CA ASN A 369 -23.87 19.25 11.80
C ASN A 369 -23.37 17.82 12.05
N VAL A 370 -22.70 17.21 11.08
CA VAL A 370 -22.14 15.86 11.18
C VAL A 370 -20.61 15.96 11.19
N ASN A 371 -19.96 15.29 12.13
CA ASN A 371 -18.50 15.22 12.16
C ASN A 371 -17.98 14.25 11.07
N LEU A 372 -17.95 14.71 9.82
CA LEU A 372 -17.53 13.94 8.64
C LEU A 372 -16.02 14.15 8.34
N PRO A 373 -15.25 13.08 8.07
CA PRO A 373 -13.90 13.22 7.52
C PRO A 373 -13.94 13.72 6.08
N SER A 374 -12.86 14.35 5.61
CA SER A 374 -12.77 15.01 4.30
C SER A 374 -12.96 14.09 3.07
N ASP A 375 -12.87 12.78 3.25
CA ASP A 375 -12.98 11.77 2.19
C ASP A 375 -14.37 11.08 2.11
N LEU A 376 -15.33 11.47 2.96
CA LEU A 376 -16.70 10.94 2.96
C LEU A 376 -17.72 12.07 2.77
N SER A 377 -18.73 11.81 1.94
CA SER A 377 -19.86 12.73 1.71
C SER A 377 -21.18 12.15 2.21
N LEU A 378 -22.11 13.02 2.57
CA LEU A 378 -23.42 12.62 3.06
C LEU A 378 -24.35 12.37 1.87
N TYR A 379 -24.70 11.11 1.63
CA TYR A 379 -25.59 10.74 0.54
C TYR A 379 -27.07 10.85 0.93
N GLU A 380 -27.43 10.22 2.04
CA GLU A 380 -28.83 10.18 2.50
C GLU A 380 -28.93 10.23 4.03
N VAL A 381 -30.00 10.85 4.53
CA VAL A 381 -30.29 10.98 5.97
C VAL A 381 -31.73 10.63 6.28
N SER A 382 -31.93 9.86 7.35
CA SER A 382 -33.24 9.52 7.90
C SER A 382 -33.26 9.65 9.43
N PRO A 383 -34.11 10.52 10.03
CA PRO A 383 -35.02 11.49 9.41
C PRO A 383 -34.29 12.77 8.95
N ARG A 384 -34.76 13.41 7.85
CA ARG A 384 -34.12 14.63 7.31
C ARG A 384 -34.31 15.86 8.19
N SER A 385 -35.45 15.98 8.88
CA SER A 385 -35.74 17.05 9.82
C SER A 385 -36.25 16.52 11.15
N LEU A 386 -35.90 17.21 12.22
CA LEU A 386 -36.28 16.91 13.59
C LEU A 386 -37.13 18.05 14.13
N LYS A 387 -38.39 17.76 14.41
CA LYS A 387 -39.29 18.72 15.04
C LYS A 387 -39.12 18.66 16.55
N VAL A 388 -38.30 19.54 17.09
CA VAL A 388 -38.06 19.62 18.53
C VAL A 388 -39.18 20.42 19.20
N ARG A 389 -39.75 19.89 20.28
CA ARG A 389 -40.69 20.62 21.14
C ARG A 389 -40.01 20.92 22.45
N ALA A 390 -39.75 22.20 22.68
CA ALA A 390 -39.17 22.71 23.92
C ALA A 390 -40.23 23.50 24.70
N GLN A 391 -40.29 23.29 26.01
CA GLN A 391 -41.19 24.02 26.90
C GLN A 391 -40.38 24.74 27.99
N ARG A 392 -40.79 25.97 28.31
CA ARG A 392 -40.16 26.77 29.36
C ARG A 392 -40.63 26.26 30.72
N LEU A 393 -39.68 25.97 31.60
CA LEU A 393 -39.96 25.75 33.01
C LEU A 393 -40.18 27.09 33.69
N LYS A 394 -41.23 27.17 34.50
CA LYS A 394 -41.48 28.28 35.41
C LYS A 394 -41.32 27.79 36.84
N GLU A 395 -40.79 28.64 37.70
CA GLU A 395 -40.65 28.36 39.12
C GLU A 395 -42.01 28.52 39.81
N TYR A 396 -42.38 27.53 40.61
CA TYR A 396 -43.58 27.50 41.42
C TYR A 396 -43.21 27.16 42.87
N THR A 397 -43.81 27.84 43.83
CA THR A 397 -43.70 27.49 45.26
C THR A 397 -44.93 26.67 45.64
N ILE A 398 -44.73 25.39 45.94
CA ILE A 398 -45.81 24.44 46.24
C ILE A 398 -45.73 24.05 47.73
N PRO A 399 -46.85 24.04 48.47
CA PRO A 399 -46.86 23.59 49.86
C PRO A 399 -46.62 22.09 49.98
N ILE A 400 -46.03 21.65 51.10
CA ILE A 400 -45.78 20.24 51.37
C ILE A 400 -46.86 19.69 52.30
N GLU A 401 -47.48 18.58 51.90
CA GLU A 401 -48.48 17.86 52.70
C GLU A 401 -47.94 16.51 53.17
N ILE A 402 -48.30 16.14 54.40
CA ILE A 402 -47.85 14.91 55.02
C ILE A 402 -49.04 13.97 55.16
N PRO A 403 -49.19 12.98 54.26
CA PRO A 403 -50.20 11.95 54.45
C PRO A 403 -49.84 11.11 55.68
N THR A 404 -50.85 10.76 56.48
CA THR A 404 -50.69 9.89 57.65
C THR A 404 -51.40 8.58 57.44
N ARG A 405 -50.87 7.50 58.02
CA ARG A 405 -51.47 6.16 58.01
C ARG A 405 -51.59 5.64 59.45
N GLY A 406 -52.66 4.91 59.73
CA GLY A 406 -52.90 4.35 61.07
C GLY A 406 -53.43 5.36 62.08
N THR A 407 -53.49 4.96 63.35
CA THR A 407 -53.91 5.83 64.47
C THR A 407 -52.83 5.80 65.55
N LEU A 408 -52.71 6.89 66.31
CA LEU A 408 -51.79 6.95 67.44
C LEU A 408 -52.19 5.94 68.52
N PRO A 409 -51.22 5.36 69.26
CA PRO A 409 -51.52 4.56 70.45
C PRO A 409 -52.42 5.33 71.42
N GLY A 410 -53.44 4.68 71.99
CA GLY A 410 -54.50 5.35 72.78
C GLY A 410 -54.04 6.18 73.98
N ARG A 411 -52.77 6.04 74.40
CA ARG A 411 -52.09 6.83 75.43
C ARG A 411 -51.59 8.20 74.95
N LEU A 412 -51.65 8.52 73.66
CA LEU A 412 -51.11 9.73 73.05
C LEU A 412 -52.17 10.52 72.26
N SER A 413 -52.08 11.85 72.29
CA SER A 413 -52.80 12.79 71.44
C SER A 413 -51.82 13.57 70.55
N LEU A 414 -52.12 13.66 69.25
CA LEU A 414 -51.33 14.46 68.30
C LEU A 414 -51.48 15.95 68.63
N ILE A 415 -50.37 16.65 68.85
CA ILE A 415 -50.35 18.11 68.99
C ILE A 415 -50.17 18.75 67.61
N SER A 416 -49.14 18.33 66.88
CA SER A 416 -48.83 18.87 65.56
C SER A 416 -47.97 17.90 64.75
N ILE A 417 -48.25 17.83 63.46
CA ILE A 417 -47.36 17.24 62.46
C ILE A 417 -47.03 18.35 61.46
N LYS A 418 -45.75 18.69 61.33
CA LYS A 418 -45.30 19.74 60.40
C LYS A 418 -44.04 19.30 59.67
N PRO A 419 -43.92 19.61 58.37
CA PRO A 419 -42.67 19.44 57.66
C PRO A 419 -41.65 20.48 58.18
N GLU A 420 -40.37 20.17 58.06
CA GLU A 420 -39.27 21.12 58.34
C GLU A 420 -39.39 22.38 57.46
N ARG A 421 -39.97 22.24 56.26
CA ARG A 421 -40.28 23.33 55.33
C ARG A 421 -41.72 23.24 54.88
N ASP A 422 -42.49 24.31 55.08
CA ASP A 422 -43.91 24.35 54.72
C ASP A 422 -44.17 24.39 53.20
N SER A 423 -43.16 24.82 52.42
CA SER A 423 -43.24 24.90 50.95
C SER A 423 -41.89 24.68 50.29
N MET A 424 -41.91 24.27 49.03
CA MET A 424 -40.71 24.04 48.22
C MET A 424 -40.82 24.70 46.84
N ASN A 425 -39.72 25.28 46.38
CA ASN A 425 -39.62 25.79 45.02
C ASN A 425 -39.36 24.62 44.08
N VAL A 426 -40.19 24.53 43.04
CA VAL A 426 -40.06 23.51 42.00
C VAL A 426 -40.20 24.12 40.63
N PHE A 427 -39.57 23.50 39.65
CA PHE A 427 -39.70 23.85 38.25
C PHE A 427 -40.73 22.95 37.59
N ALA A 428 -41.78 23.55 37.04
CA ALA A 428 -42.80 22.83 36.28
C ALA A 428 -43.02 23.53 34.93
N VAL A 429 -43.53 22.78 33.96
CA VAL A 429 -43.97 23.32 32.67
C VAL A 429 -45.04 24.39 32.92
N ASP A 430 -44.95 25.51 32.20
CA ASP A 430 -45.93 26.61 32.25
C ASP A 430 -47.30 26.18 31.69
N SER A 431 -48.00 25.32 32.42
CA SER A 431 -49.38 24.93 32.18
C SER A 431 -50.13 24.87 33.51
N THR A 432 -51.07 25.79 33.72
CA THR A 432 -51.78 26.01 34.99
C THR A 432 -52.58 24.79 35.46
N ARG A 433 -52.74 23.75 34.63
CA ARG A 433 -53.49 22.51 34.95
C ARG A 433 -52.62 21.35 35.42
N GLN A 434 -51.30 21.38 35.20
CA GLN A 434 -50.43 20.23 35.49
C GLN A 434 -49.60 20.39 36.77
N VAL A 435 -49.58 21.59 37.37
CA VAL A 435 -48.90 21.81 38.65
C VAL A 435 -49.78 21.26 39.80
N PRO A 436 -49.30 20.31 40.62
CA PRO A 436 -50.07 19.81 41.75
C PRO A 436 -50.25 20.89 42.82
N ARG A 437 -51.35 20.80 43.57
CA ARG A 437 -51.67 21.77 44.63
C ARG A 437 -50.74 21.65 45.84
N SER A 438 -50.22 20.45 46.09
CA SER A 438 -49.31 20.13 47.18
C SER A 438 -48.31 19.05 46.74
N LEU A 439 -47.13 19.04 47.34
CA LEU A 439 -46.15 17.96 47.22
C LEU A 439 -46.35 17.01 48.40
N LEU A 440 -46.57 15.73 48.10
CA LEU A 440 -46.80 14.72 49.12
C LEU A 440 -45.47 14.14 49.59
N THR A 441 -45.35 13.89 50.88
CA THR A 441 -44.30 13.01 51.43
C THR A 441 -44.75 11.56 51.42
N GLU A 442 -43.80 10.64 51.57
CA GLU A 442 -44.12 9.27 51.98
C GLU A 442 -44.99 9.26 53.24
N PRO A 443 -46.06 8.44 53.30
CA PRO A 443 -46.98 8.44 54.43
C PRO A 443 -46.27 8.15 55.76
N VAL A 444 -46.60 8.94 56.78
CA VAL A 444 -46.12 8.74 58.14
C VAL A 444 -47.06 7.78 58.88
N ASP A 445 -46.53 6.64 59.32
CA ASP A 445 -47.30 5.68 60.11
C ASP A 445 -47.37 6.10 61.58
N LEU A 446 -48.55 6.53 62.01
CA LEU A 446 -48.83 7.02 63.36
C LEU A 446 -48.81 5.92 64.42
N SER A 447 -48.97 4.65 64.04
CA SER A 447 -48.94 3.54 64.99
C SER A 447 -47.55 3.31 65.59
N SER A 448 -46.50 3.71 64.87
CA SER A 448 -45.09 3.54 65.24
C SER A 448 -44.53 4.64 66.14
N ILE A 449 -45.34 5.65 66.50
CA ILE A 449 -44.88 6.83 67.24
C ILE A 449 -45.10 6.66 68.74
N GLU A 450 -44.02 6.59 69.52
CA GLU A 450 -44.06 6.45 70.98
C GLU A 450 -43.80 7.77 71.73
N ALA A 451 -43.07 8.70 71.13
CA ALA A 451 -42.73 10.01 71.68
C ALA A 451 -42.58 11.05 70.56
N SER A 452 -42.45 12.33 70.92
CA SER A 452 -42.22 13.40 69.94
C SER A 452 -40.86 13.20 69.27
N THR A 453 -40.84 13.10 67.93
CA THR A 453 -39.63 12.79 67.15
C THR A 453 -39.65 13.50 65.80
N GLU A 454 -38.49 13.63 65.18
CA GLU A 454 -38.34 14.06 63.79
C GLU A 454 -37.96 12.85 62.93
N LEU A 455 -38.67 12.64 61.83
CA LEU A 455 -38.44 11.51 60.93
C LEU A 455 -38.13 12.03 59.51
N PRO A 456 -37.04 11.58 58.87
CA PRO A 456 -36.80 11.90 57.46
C PRO A 456 -37.79 11.16 56.57
N ARG A 457 -38.38 11.86 55.59
CA ARG A 457 -39.29 11.30 54.58
C ARG A 457 -38.91 11.77 53.18
N ASN A 458 -38.97 10.87 52.21
CA ASN A 458 -38.79 11.24 50.82
C ASN A 458 -40.03 11.98 50.31
N LEU A 459 -39.81 12.98 49.47
CA LEU A 459 -40.87 13.62 48.70
C LEU A 459 -41.27 12.75 47.51
N VAL A 460 -42.58 12.58 47.31
CA VAL A 460 -43.14 11.95 46.12
C VAL A 460 -43.23 13.03 45.04
N ILE A 461 -42.27 13.01 44.11
CA ILE A 461 -42.16 14.00 43.03
C ILE A 461 -42.84 13.42 41.77
N PRO A 462 -43.92 14.05 41.26
CA PRO A 462 -44.52 13.68 39.99
C PRO A 462 -43.57 13.87 38.79
N GLU A 463 -43.75 13.07 37.73
CA GLU A 463 -42.87 13.06 36.54
C GLU A 463 -42.72 14.42 35.83
N ASN A 464 -43.67 15.32 36.02
CA ASN A 464 -43.71 16.64 35.38
C ASN A 464 -43.09 17.78 36.22
N ILE A 465 -42.41 17.47 37.33
CA ILE A 465 -41.79 18.43 38.24
C ILE A 465 -40.30 18.15 38.40
N ARG A 466 -39.48 19.20 38.32
CA ARG A 466 -38.04 19.15 38.59
C ARG A 466 -37.70 19.97 39.84
N LEU A 467 -36.89 19.40 40.72
CA LEU A 467 -36.33 20.12 41.86
C LEU A 467 -35.08 20.91 41.44
N PRO A 468 -34.78 22.04 42.10
CA PRO A 468 -33.47 22.69 41.96
C PRO A 468 -32.34 21.74 42.40
N ASP A 469 -31.22 21.73 41.68
CA ASP A 469 -30.06 20.84 41.93
C ASP A 469 -29.47 20.94 43.35
N THR A 470 -29.79 22.03 44.06
CA THR A 470 -29.36 22.31 45.45
C THR A 470 -30.28 21.73 46.52
N THR A 471 -31.40 21.10 46.14
CA THR A 471 -32.46 20.68 47.08
C THR A 471 -32.47 19.16 47.27
N SER A 472 -32.38 18.71 48.53
CA SER A 472 -32.50 17.29 48.88
C SER A 472 -33.93 16.79 48.68
N ARG A 473 -34.07 15.55 48.19
CA ARG A 473 -35.37 14.85 48.06
C ARG A 473 -35.94 14.38 49.40
N GLN A 474 -35.15 14.46 50.48
CA GLN A 474 -35.54 14.12 51.83
C GLN A 474 -35.85 15.37 52.65
N ILE A 475 -36.96 15.35 53.38
CA ILE A 475 -37.33 16.40 54.32
C ILE A 475 -37.54 15.81 55.72
N GLY A 476 -37.19 16.55 56.77
CA GLY A 476 -37.58 16.20 58.13
C GLY A 476 -39.08 16.44 58.36
N VAL A 477 -39.75 15.51 59.03
CA VAL A 477 -41.12 15.67 59.51
C VAL A 477 -41.12 15.64 61.03
N ALA A 478 -41.45 16.77 61.65
CA ALA A 478 -41.51 16.91 63.09
C ALA A 478 -42.91 16.53 63.61
N ILE A 479 -42.97 15.53 64.48
CA ILE A 479 -44.20 15.00 65.06
C ILE A 479 -44.17 15.27 66.56
N LYS A 480 -45.12 16.07 67.06
CA LYS A 480 -45.29 16.37 68.48
C LYS A 480 -46.53 15.67 69.02
N VAL A 481 -46.36 14.89 70.09
CA VAL A 481 -47.41 14.13 70.77
C VAL A 481 -47.41 14.41 72.27
N LYS A 482 -48.58 14.50 72.89
CA LYS A 482 -48.78 14.62 74.35
C LYS A 482 -49.42 13.34 74.88
N ALA A 483 -49.16 12.98 76.14
CA ALA A 483 -49.95 11.95 76.81
C ALA A 483 -51.42 12.41 76.93
N LYS A 484 -52.37 11.52 76.64
CA LYS A 484 -53.80 11.77 76.77
C LYS A 484 -54.16 11.69 78.26
N GLU A 485 -54.54 12.81 78.88
CA GLU A 485 -55.12 12.81 80.22
C GLU A 485 -56.50 12.14 80.13
N ASN A 486 -56.72 11.11 80.97
CA ASN A 486 -57.88 10.23 80.93
C ASN A 486 -59.13 10.89 81.49
#